data_AF-A0A016T3J3-F1
#
_entry.id   AF-A0A016T3J3-F1
#
_cell.length_a   1.000
_cell.length_b   1.000
_cell.length_c   1.000
_cell.angle_alpha   90.00
_cell.angle_beta   90.00
_cell.angle_gamma   90.00
#
_symmetry.space_group_name_H-M   'P 1'
#
loop_
_entity.id
_entity.type
_entity.pdbx_description
1 polymer ?
#
loop_
_entity_poly.entity_id
_entity_poly.type
_entity_poly.pdbx_seq_one_letter_code
_entity_poly.pdbx_strand_id
1 'polypeptide(L)'
;MDHRRNEEGGEEDESREGYDGVPVEVWKSLGEPGLQWLTKFLNNIARSARIPKAFRDSIIVPIFKSKGDVMDCANYRGIELIAHTMKIYERLVEMRVSDVVEIASDQFGFVPDRSTIDAIFIARQLMEKYREKNKPCHIAF
;
A
#
# COMPACT_ATOMS: atom_id res chain seq x y z
N MET A 1 33.20 31.60 -16.85
CA MET A 1 33.32 30.24 -17.41
C MET A 1 32.31 29.39 -16.69
N ASP A 2 31.19 29.29 -17.38
CA ASP A 2 30.05 28.45 -17.06
C ASP A 2 30.41 27.00 -17.40
N HIS A 3 30.02 26.07 -16.53
CA HIS A 3 29.59 24.71 -16.85
C HIS A 3 29.44 23.91 -15.55
N ARG A 4 28.26 24.07 -14.94
CA ARG A 4 27.60 22.93 -14.28
C ARG A 4 27.27 21.90 -15.35
N ARG A 5 27.60 20.64 -15.08
CA ARG A 5 27.04 19.45 -15.73
C ARG A 5 26.86 18.46 -14.57
N ASN A 6 25.70 18.47 -13.90
CA ASN A 6 24.55 17.61 -14.19
C ASN A 6 24.98 16.20 -14.61
N GLU A 7 25.29 15.38 -13.62
CA GLU A 7 25.05 13.94 -13.67
C GLU A 7 23.86 13.67 -12.73
N GLU A 8 22.65 13.87 -13.27
CA GLU A 8 21.46 13.21 -12.76
C GLU A 8 21.62 11.72 -13.15
N GLY A 9 22.34 10.98 -12.31
CA GLY A 9 22.26 9.53 -12.31
C GLY A 9 20.83 9.18 -11.93
N GLY A 10 20.09 8.63 -12.89
CA GLY A 10 18.75 8.11 -12.66
C GLY A 10 18.79 7.18 -11.46
N GLU A 11 17.93 7.49 -10.48
CA GLU A 11 17.63 6.59 -9.38
C GLU A 11 16.88 5.41 -10.02
N GLU A 12 17.66 4.44 -10.50
CA GLU A 12 17.16 3.13 -10.88
C GLU A 12 16.36 2.62 -9.68
N ASP A 13 15.12 2.21 -9.93
CA ASP A 13 14.23 1.58 -8.96
C ASP A 13 14.81 0.19 -8.63
N GLU A 14 15.97 0.20 -7.98
CA GLU A 14 16.66 -0.97 -7.48
C GLU A 14 15.74 -1.51 -6.41
N SER A 15 15.05 -2.62 -6.74
CA SER A 15 14.10 -3.30 -5.88
C SER A 15 14.77 -3.59 -4.56
N ARG A 16 14.63 -2.67 -3.60
CA ARG A 16 15.26 -2.75 -2.28
C ARG A 16 14.86 -4.08 -1.68
N GLU A 17 15.85 -4.96 -1.52
CA GLU A 17 15.70 -6.24 -0.86
C GLU A 17 14.95 -6.00 0.45
N GLY A 18 13.91 -6.81 0.70
CA GLY A 18 13.25 -6.78 2.00
C GLY A 18 14.24 -7.13 3.11
N TYR A 19 13.83 -6.97 4.37
CA TYR A 19 14.70 -7.28 5.52
C TYR A 19 15.28 -8.72 5.47
N ASP A 20 14.61 -9.65 4.79
CA ASP A 20 15.04 -11.03 4.62
C ASP A 20 16.16 -11.24 3.58
N GLY A 21 16.59 -10.19 2.87
CA GLY A 21 17.66 -10.27 1.86
C GLY A 21 17.30 -11.10 0.62
N VAL A 22 16.01 -11.36 0.41
CA VAL A 22 15.52 -12.13 -0.74
C VAL A 22 14.95 -11.18 -1.79
N PRO A 23 15.66 -10.93 -2.91
CA PRO A 23 15.15 -10.06 -3.97
C PRO A 23 13.96 -10.71 -4.70
N VAL A 24 13.09 -9.89 -5.28
CA VAL A 24 11.87 -10.36 -5.97
C VAL A 24 12.20 -11.23 -7.20
N GLU A 25 13.38 -11.03 -7.78
CA GLU A 25 13.94 -11.77 -8.92
C GLU A 25 14.08 -13.26 -8.61
N VAL A 26 14.34 -13.63 -7.35
CA VAL A 26 14.35 -15.04 -6.91
C VAL A 26 13.00 -15.67 -7.19
N TRP A 27 11.91 -15.03 -6.75
CA TRP A 27 10.56 -15.56 -6.96
C TRP A 27 10.15 -15.56 -8.43
N LYS A 28 10.60 -14.58 -9.22
CA LYS A 28 10.32 -14.52 -10.66
C LYS A 28 11.10 -15.57 -11.46
N SER A 29 12.29 -15.98 -11.02
CA SER A 29 13.18 -16.87 -11.78
C SER A 29 13.01 -18.36 -11.49
N LEU A 30 12.48 -18.73 -10.31
CA LEU A 30 12.37 -20.13 -9.89
C LEU A 30 11.29 -20.95 -10.62
N GLY A 31 10.40 -20.31 -11.37
CA GLY A 31 9.35 -20.98 -12.14
C GLY A 31 8.44 -21.89 -11.29
N GLU A 32 7.97 -22.99 -11.90
CA GLU A 32 7.03 -23.93 -11.28
C GLU A 32 7.55 -24.55 -9.95
N PRO A 33 8.81 -25.00 -9.84
CA PRO A 33 9.34 -25.49 -8.56
C PRO A 33 9.28 -24.45 -7.44
N GLY A 34 9.60 -23.18 -7.75
CA GLY A 34 9.51 -22.07 -6.81
C GLY A 34 8.07 -21.83 -6.35
N LEU A 35 7.12 -21.86 -7.29
CA LEU A 35 5.71 -21.69 -7.00
C LEU A 35 5.16 -22.80 -6.09
N GLN A 36 5.52 -24.06 -6.36
CA GLN A 36 5.12 -25.20 -5.51
C GLN A 36 5.68 -25.09 -4.11
N TRP A 37 6.95 -24.70 -3.98
CA TRP A 37 7.59 -24.48 -2.68
C TRP A 37 6.90 -23.36 -1.91
N LEU A 38 6.71 -22.20 -2.55
CA LEU A 38 6.08 -21.02 -1.93
C LEU A 38 4.65 -21.34 -1.50
N THR A 39 3.89 -22.04 -2.34
CA THR A 39 2.53 -22.49 -2.02
C THR A 39 2.50 -23.39 -0.79
N LYS A 40 3.41 -24.38 -0.69
CA LYS A 40 3.52 -25.22 0.52
C LYS A 40 3.88 -24.39 1.74
N PHE A 41 4.87 -23.50 1.60
CA PHE A 41 5.36 -22.66 2.69
C PHE A 41 4.27 -21.75 3.26
N LEU A 42 3.59 -20.98 2.40
CA LEU A 42 2.52 -20.05 2.82
C LEU A 42 1.29 -20.80 3.37
N ASN A 43 0.95 -21.96 2.84
CA ASN A 43 -0.10 -22.80 3.42
C ASN A 43 0.27 -23.33 4.81
N ASN A 44 1.54 -23.66 5.05
CA ASN A 44 2.00 -24.06 6.38
C ASN A 44 1.91 -22.90 7.38
N ILE A 45 2.24 -21.68 6.96
CA ILE A 45 2.04 -20.47 7.79
C ILE A 45 0.56 -20.32 8.15
N ALA A 46 -0.33 -20.37 7.17
CA ALA A 46 -1.77 -20.22 7.39
C ALA A 46 -2.35 -21.30 8.33
N ARG A 47 -1.94 -22.57 8.17
CA ARG A 47 -2.41 -23.69 9.01
C ARG A 47 -1.84 -23.65 10.43
N SER A 48 -0.58 -23.27 10.58
CA SER A 48 0.08 -23.23 11.88
C SER A 48 -0.20 -21.95 12.66
N ALA A 49 -0.72 -20.91 12.00
CA ALA A 49 -0.86 -19.56 12.53
C ALA A 49 0.45 -18.98 13.09
N ARG A 50 1.60 -19.43 12.58
CA ARG A 50 2.93 -19.00 13.02
C ARG A 50 3.63 -18.21 11.92
N ILE A 51 3.73 -16.90 12.13
CA ILE A 51 4.50 -16.01 11.25
C ILE A 51 6.01 -16.21 11.49
N PRO A 52 6.80 -16.47 10.43
CA PRO A 52 8.26 -16.56 10.52
C PRO A 52 8.87 -15.30 11.15
N LYS A 53 9.96 -15.46 11.89
CA LYS A 53 10.63 -14.32 12.54
C LYS A 53 11.05 -13.25 11.50
N ALA A 54 11.58 -13.68 10.36
CA ALA A 54 12.00 -12.78 9.28
C ALA A 54 10.87 -11.90 8.70
N PHE A 55 9.59 -12.29 8.89
CA PHE A 55 8.44 -11.48 8.46
C PHE A 55 7.99 -10.45 9.50
N ARG A 56 8.57 -10.49 10.72
CA ARG A 56 8.24 -9.56 11.80
C ARG A 56 9.15 -8.34 11.82
N ASP A 57 10.25 -8.42 11.07
CA ASP A 57 11.26 -7.39 11.00
C ASP A 57 11.09 -6.62 9.68
N SER A 58 11.24 -5.31 9.73
CA SER A 58 11.06 -4.40 8.61
C SER A 58 11.97 -3.19 8.72
N ILE A 59 12.14 -2.47 7.60
CA ILE A 59 12.93 -1.23 7.55
C ILE A 59 11.97 -0.06 7.35
N ILE A 60 12.02 0.93 8.24
CA ILE A 60 11.25 2.17 8.08
C ILE A 60 12.10 3.18 7.29
N VAL A 61 11.64 3.55 6.11
CA VAL A 61 12.24 4.59 5.27
C VAL A 61 11.41 5.87 5.38
N PRO A 62 11.98 6.99 5.87
CA PRO A 62 11.28 8.26 5.91
C PRO A 62 11.19 8.88 4.51
N ILE A 63 9.98 9.24 4.09
CA ILE A 63 9.73 9.97 2.83
C ILE A 63 9.20 11.36 3.15
N PHE A 64 9.87 12.38 2.63
CA PHE A 64 9.46 13.77 2.82
C PHE A 64 8.09 14.03 2.15
N LYS A 65 7.17 14.67 2.86
CA LYS A 65 5.81 14.99 2.38
C LYS A 65 5.78 16.09 1.31
N SER A 66 6.96 16.56 0.86
CA SER A 66 7.14 17.65 -0.10
C SER A 66 6.49 18.97 0.34
N LYS A 67 6.33 19.16 1.66
CA LYS A 67 5.71 20.35 2.28
C LYS A 67 6.33 20.59 3.66
N GLY A 68 6.51 21.86 4.03
CA GLY A 68 7.07 22.27 5.31
C GLY A 68 8.60 22.32 5.33
N ASP A 69 9.17 22.41 6.53
CA ASP A 69 10.62 22.39 6.75
C ASP A 69 11.17 20.97 6.63
N VAL A 70 12.26 20.80 5.88
CA VAL A 70 12.97 19.54 5.67
C VAL A 70 13.68 19.08 6.96
N MET A 71 14.00 19.99 7.87
CA MET A 71 14.61 19.68 9.17
C MET A 71 13.59 19.23 10.23
N ASP A 72 12.29 19.40 9.97
CA ASP A 72 11.24 18.98 10.87
C ASP A 72 10.79 17.55 10.56
N CYS A 73 11.05 16.64 11.50
CA CYS A 73 10.69 15.22 11.42
C CYS A 73 9.19 14.99 11.18
N ALA A 74 8.30 15.91 11.61
CA ALA A 74 6.85 15.79 11.38
C ALA A 74 6.47 15.88 9.90
N ASN A 75 7.35 16.45 9.05
CA ASN A 75 7.14 16.58 7.62
C ASN A 75 7.56 15.33 6.83
N TYR A 76 7.89 14.23 7.51
CA TYR A 76 8.16 12.93 6.89
C TYR A 76 7.03 11.94 7.15
N ARG A 77 6.87 10.99 6.23
CA ARG A 77 6.03 9.80 6.37
C ARG A 77 6.95 8.59 6.38
N GLY A 78 6.92 7.80 7.44
CA GLY A 78 7.58 6.50 7.44
C GLY A 78 6.86 5.55 6.47
N ILE A 79 7.61 4.92 5.58
CA ILE A 79 7.16 3.77 4.79
C ILE A 79 7.90 2.53 5.28
N GLU A 80 7.13 1.50 5.61
CA GLU A 80 7.66 0.23 6.07
C GLU A 80 7.98 -0.67 4.87
N LEU A 81 9.24 -1.10 4.78
CA LEU A 81 9.72 -2.06 3.79
C LEU A 81 9.79 -3.44 4.45
N ILE A 82 8.85 -4.29 4.08
CA ILE A 82 8.76 -5.70 4.49
C ILE A 82 9.32 -6.63 3.42
N ALA A 83 9.64 -7.86 3.83
CA ALA A 83 10.02 -8.97 2.94
C ALA A 83 9.09 -9.11 1.72
N HIS A 84 9.66 -9.33 0.53
CA HIS A 84 8.85 -9.56 -0.69
C HIS A 84 7.91 -10.77 -0.54
N THR A 85 8.41 -11.83 0.11
CA THR A 85 7.63 -13.02 0.42
C THR A 85 6.43 -12.71 1.33
N MET A 86 6.58 -11.76 2.25
CA MET A 86 5.48 -11.30 3.10
C MET A 86 4.45 -10.51 2.30
N LYS A 87 4.86 -9.62 1.38
CA LYS A 87 3.94 -8.90 0.48
C LYS A 87 3.07 -9.86 -0.34
N ILE A 88 3.65 -10.98 -0.81
CA ILE A 88 2.90 -12.02 -1.51
C ILE A 88 1.86 -12.66 -0.57
N TYR A 89 2.26 -12.98 0.66
CA TYR A 89 1.35 -13.55 1.65
C TYR A 89 0.20 -12.60 2.02
N GLU A 90 0.50 -11.32 2.24
CA GLU A 90 -0.51 -10.28 2.52
C GLU A 90 -1.53 -10.17 1.40
N ARG A 91 -1.09 -10.18 0.14
CA ARG A 91 -2.01 -10.17 -1.01
C ARG A 91 -2.90 -11.41 -1.04
N LEU A 92 -2.37 -12.59 -0.75
CA LEU A 92 -3.18 -13.82 -0.69
C LEU A 92 -4.20 -13.78 0.46
N VAL A 93 -3.83 -13.22 1.60
CA VAL A 93 -4.75 -13.03 2.73
C VAL A 93 -5.82 -12.01 2.37
N GLU A 94 -5.44 -10.86 1.80
CA GLU A 94 -6.38 -9.83 1.38
C GLU A 94 -7.41 -10.36 0.38
N MET A 95 -6.99 -11.12 -0.64
CA MET A 95 -7.90 -11.75 -1.60
C MET A 95 -8.91 -12.70 -0.92
N ARG A 96 -8.47 -13.45 0.08
CA ARG A 96 -9.37 -14.36 0.82
C ARG A 96 -10.30 -13.61 1.77
N VAL A 97 -9.82 -12.53 2.38
CA VAL A 97 -10.62 -11.70 3.28
C VAL A 97 -11.65 -10.90 2.49
N SER A 98 -11.30 -10.38 1.32
CA SER A 98 -12.24 -9.65 0.45
C SER A 98 -13.41 -10.51 -0.01
N ASP A 99 -13.22 -11.83 -0.13
CA ASP A 99 -14.29 -12.75 -0.52
C ASP A 99 -15.35 -12.98 0.58
N VAL A 100 -15.03 -12.66 1.84
CA VAL A 100 -15.89 -12.93 3.00
C VAL A 100 -16.31 -11.70 3.78
N VAL A 101 -15.70 -10.53 3.49
CA VAL A 101 -16.02 -9.27 4.14
C VAL A 101 -16.98 -8.47 3.27
N GLU A 102 -18.13 -8.12 3.83
CA GLU A 102 -19.04 -7.14 3.22
C GLU A 102 -18.56 -5.72 3.55
N ILE A 103 -18.21 -4.96 2.51
CA ILE A 103 -17.81 -3.56 2.66
C ILE A 103 -19.05 -2.67 2.61
N ALA A 104 -19.13 -1.71 3.53
CA ALA A 104 -20.24 -0.77 3.61
C ALA A 104 -20.50 -0.03 2.27
N SER A 105 -21.77 0.20 1.95
CA SER A 105 -22.18 0.82 0.69
C SER A 105 -21.69 2.27 0.53
N ASP A 106 -21.38 2.93 1.64
CA ASP A 106 -20.87 4.30 1.71
C ASP A 106 -19.35 4.39 1.88
N GLN A 107 -18.64 3.26 1.83
CA GLN A 107 -17.18 3.24 1.77
C GLN A 107 -16.69 3.42 0.31
N PHE A 108 -15.83 4.41 0.09
CA PHE A 108 -15.27 4.71 -1.24
C PHE A 108 -13.75 4.52 -1.29
N GLY A 109 -13.07 4.53 -0.14
CA GLY A 109 -11.64 4.30 -0.06
C GLY A 109 -11.32 2.81 -0.18
N PHE A 110 -10.34 2.47 -1.01
CA PHE A 110 -9.81 1.11 -1.17
C PHE A 110 -10.86 0.06 -1.60
N VAL A 111 -11.94 0.49 -2.25
CA VAL A 111 -12.96 -0.41 -2.82
C VAL A 111 -12.80 -0.44 -4.34
N PRO A 112 -12.73 -1.62 -4.97
CA PRO A 112 -12.75 -1.73 -6.42
C PRO A 112 -13.94 -0.98 -7.03
N ASP A 113 -13.72 -0.35 -8.18
CA ASP A 113 -14.75 0.38 -8.94
C ASP A 113 -15.41 1.55 -8.21
N ARG A 114 -14.83 2.03 -7.10
CA ARG A 114 -15.23 3.27 -6.43
C ARG A 114 -14.06 4.24 -6.38
N SER A 115 -14.35 5.50 -6.64
CA SER A 115 -13.36 6.58 -6.64
C SER A 115 -13.73 7.69 -5.66
N THR A 116 -12.76 8.54 -5.37
CA THR A 116 -13.02 9.78 -4.63
C THR A 116 -13.91 10.74 -5.41
N ILE A 117 -13.99 10.62 -6.73
CA ILE A 117 -14.88 11.42 -7.58
C ILE A 117 -16.34 11.05 -7.30
N ASP A 118 -16.64 9.76 -7.14
CA ASP A 118 -17.99 9.29 -6.82
C ASP A 118 -18.45 9.80 -5.45
N ALA A 119 -17.56 9.72 -4.46
CA ALA A 119 -17.82 10.24 -3.12
C ALA A 119 -18.10 11.75 -3.15
N ILE A 120 -17.28 12.52 -3.87
CA ILE A 120 -17.47 13.98 -4.02
C ILE A 120 -18.77 14.29 -4.75
N PHE A 121 -19.10 13.53 -5.81
CA PHE A 121 -20.34 13.71 -6.56
C PHE A 121 -21.57 13.49 -5.66
N ILE A 122 -21.58 12.41 -4.90
CA ILE A 122 -22.67 12.09 -3.96
C ILE A 122 -22.79 13.17 -2.89
N ALA A 123 -21.67 13.63 -2.32
CA ALA A 123 -21.66 14.71 -1.34
C ALA A 123 -22.25 16.01 -1.92
N ARG A 124 -21.88 16.38 -3.14
CA ARG A 124 -22.42 17.57 -3.84
C ARG A 124 -23.92 17.45 -4.10
N GLN A 125 -24.38 16.30 -4.60
CA GLN A 125 -25.79 16.01 -4.82
C GLN A 125 -26.61 16.11 -3.53
N LEU A 126 -26.06 15.64 -2.41
CA LEU A 126 -26.71 15.76 -1.11
C LEU A 126 -26.81 17.23 -0.67
N MET A 127 -25.74 18.00 -0.81
CA MET A 127 -25.72 19.43 -0.49
C MET A 127 -26.75 20.21 -1.30
N GLU A 128 -26.85 19.95 -2.61
CA GLU A 128 -27.81 20.61 -3.51
C GLU A 128 -29.26 20.31 -3.10
N LYS A 129 -29.59 19.04 -2.83
CA LYS A 129 -30.94 18.64 -2.39
C LYS A 129 -31.36 19.28 -1.07
N TYR A 130 -30.43 19.44 -0.13
CA TYR A 130 -30.72 20.12 1.13
C TYR A 130 -30.92 21.63 0.93
N ARG A 131 -30.10 22.24 0.07
CA ARG A 131 -30.20 23.65 -0.31
C ARG A 131 -31.54 23.97 -0.98
N GLU A 132 -32.00 23.14 -1.92
CA GLU A 132 -33.31 23.30 -2.57
C GLU A 132 -34.49 23.28 -1.57
N LYS A 133 -34.37 22.48 -0.51
CA LYS A 133 -35.37 22.36 0.54
C LYS A 133 -35.20 23.40 1.67
N ASN A 134 -34.24 24.31 1.52
CA ASN A 134 -33.89 25.31 2.53
C ASN A 134 -33.58 24.67 3.91
N LYS A 135 -32.98 23.48 3.91
CA LYS A 135 -32.60 22.73 5.12
C LYS A 135 -31.10 22.86 5.38
N PRO A 136 -30.68 22.97 6.66
CA PRO A 136 -29.26 22.95 6.99
C PRO A 136 -28.64 21.60 6.65
N CYS A 137 -27.46 21.62 6.03
CA CYS A 137 -26.64 20.45 5.72
C CYS A 137 -25.32 20.56 6.47
N HIS A 138 -24.97 19.54 7.24
CA HIS A 138 -23.71 19.45 7.97
C HIS A 138 -22.91 18.26 7.43
N ILE A 139 -21.65 18.48 7.08
CA ILE A 139 -20.74 17.46 6.56
C ILE A 139 -19.50 17.43 7.47
N ALA A 140 -19.08 16.24 7.87
CA ALA A 140 -17.87 16.00 8.65
C ALA A 140 -16.89 15.14 7.84
N PHE A 141 -15.60 15.36 8.07
CA PHE A 141 -14.48 14.69 7.41
C PHE A 141 -13.45 14.25 8.46
#